data_AF-A0AAN7FI62-F1
#
_entry.id   AF-A0AAN7FI62-F1
#
_cell.length_a   1.000
_cell.length_b   1.000
_cell.length_c   1.000
_cell.angle_alpha   90.00
_cell.angle_beta   90.00
_cell.angle_gamma   90.00
#
_symmetry.space_group_name_H-M   'P 1'
#
loop_
_entity.id
_entity.type
_entity.pdbx_description
1 polymer ?
#
loop_
_entity_poly.entity_id
_entity_poly.type
_entity_poly.pdbx_seq_one_letter_code
_entity_poly.pdbx_strand_id
1 'polypeptide(L)'
;MQLCALKTKKQDDKERLPKLLEYVLCLIHLAVFGILGVLTRYVLQKLFGPRVAGLTNDKNILYLDLPSNMVGSFLMGWWGIVFKADISSVSDYLAIGLTTGYLGSLTTFSGWNQKMLDLIVDGHWVLAVLGFLVGLFLAAYSIIFGIETAKGFRWLLTRRNACTGSGTPSSSSNWRVDSFKRHLAVMGVLILMLGLLWGVCGALLREEFSSGNSGAQLWLACFVGPPGVWIRWFLARLNGRGLGRAGSFKWVPFGTLAANVSAACIMAALSTVKKAVNSQTSDTVASGIQLGFLGCLSTVSTFTAEFNAMRESERPWRAYAYALITICISFGLGILIYSVPVWTKGYG
;
A
#
# COMPACT_ATOMS: atom_id res chain seq x y z
N MET A 1 -21.03 3.59 -1.99
CA MET A 1 -21.32 2.16 -1.96
C MET A 1 -21.46 1.68 -3.39
N GLN A 2 -20.47 0.95 -3.88
CA GLN A 2 -20.49 0.12 -5.10
C GLN A 2 -19.47 -0.98 -4.77
N LEU A 3 -19.82 -2.03 -4.03
CA LEU A 3 -20.86 -3.01 -4.34
C LEU A 3 -22.21 -2.81 -3.64
N CYS A 4 -23.26 -3.27 -4.33
CA CYS A 4 -24.68 -3.34 -3.96
C CYS A 4 -25.56 -2.14 -4.38
N ALA A 5 -25.62 -1.90 -5.70
CA ALA A 5 -26.86 -1.49 -6.36
C ALA A 5 -27.11 -2.48 -7.52
N LEU A 6 -27.56 -3.69 -7.16
CA LEU A 6 -28.11 -4.64 -8.11
C LEU A 6 -29.46 -4.10 -8.56
N LYS A 7 -29.45 -3.49 -9.74
CA LYS A 7 -30.63 -3.25 -10.56
C LYS A 7 -31.35 -4.59 -10.69
N THR A 8 -32.57 -4.65 -10.19
CA THR A 8 -33.50 -5.79 -10.33
C THR A 8 -33.73 -6.05 -11.82
N LYS A 9 -32.96 -6.99 -12.36
CA LYS A 9 -33.35 -7.76 -13.53
C LYS A 9 -33.28 -9.23 -13.12
N LYS A 10 -34.46 -9.85 -13.00
CA LYS A 10 -34.63 -11.31 -13.01
C LYS A 10 -33.81 -11.87 -14.18
N GLN A 11 -32.83 -12.73 -13.91
CA GLN A 11 -32.66 -14.04 -14.54
C GLN A 11 -31.39 -14.73 -14.00
N ASP A 12 -31.52 -16.04 -13.77
CA ASP A 12 -30.54 -17.12 -13.62
C ASP A 12 -29.82 -17.37 -12.28
N ASP A 13 -30.30 -18.45 -11.64
CA ASP A 13 -29.68 -19.27 -10.61
C ASP A 13 -28.30 -19.78 -11.04
N LYS A 14 -27.27 -18.95 -10.85
CA LYS A 14 -25.91 -19.45 -10.59
C LYS A 14 -25.71 -19.45 -9.08
N GLU A 15 -25.34 -20.60 -8.50
CA GLU A 15 -24.91 -20.75 -7.10
C GLU A 15 -23.90 -19.66 -6.72
N ARG A 16 -24.38 -18.56 -6.14
CA ARG A 16 -23.52 -17.48 -5.66
C ARG A 16 -22.89 -17.90 -4.34
N LEU A 17 -21.60 -17.64 -4.21
CA LEU A 17 -20.84 -17.87 -2.99
C LEU A 17 -21.52 -17.12 -1.82
N PRO A 18 -21.65 -17.73 -0.62
CA PRO A 18 -22.19 -17.02 0.54
C PRO A 18 -21.41 -15.73 0.81
N LYS A 19 -22.09 -14.63 1.16
CA LYS A 19 -21.45 -13.31 1.39
C LYS A 19 -20.30 -13.36 2.41
N LEU A 20 -20.41 -14.21 3.42
CA LEU A 20 -19.34 -14.42 4.39
C LEU A 20 -18.09 -15.02 3.74
N LEU A 21 -18.26 -15.96 2.82
CA LEU A 21 -17.17 -16.62 2.13
C LEU A 21 -16.50 -15.70 1.10
N GLU A 22 -17.28 -14.84 0.42
CA GLU A 22 -16.74 -13.74 -0.40
C GLU A 22 -15.88 -12.78 0.42
N TYR A 23 -16.35 -12.44 1.63
CA TYR A 23 -15.61 -11.58 2.55
C TYR A 23 -14.30 -12.22 2.99
N VAL A 24 -14.33 -13.49 3.42
CA VAL A 24 -13.14 -14.25 3.81
C VAL A 24 -12.16 -14.37 2.66
N LEU A 25 -12.64 -14.67 1.45
CA LEU A 25 -11.82 -14.77 0.25
C LEU A 25 -11.09 -13.45 -0.05
N CYS A 26 -11.79 -12.32 0.08
CA CYS A 26 -11.19 -10.99 -0.07
C CYS A 26 -10.06 -10.75 0.97
N LEU A 27 -10.30 -11.08 2.24
CA LEU A 27 -9.29 -10.92 3.30
C LEU A 27 -8.06 -11.79 3.08
N ILE A 28 -8.23 -13.03 2.58
CA ILE A 28 -7.13 -13.93 2.26
C ILE A 28 -6.29 -13.37 1.10
N HIS A 29 -6.92 -12.87 0.03
CA HIS A 29 -6.21 -12.22 -1.08
C HIS A 29 -5.40 -11.02 -0.57
N LEU A 30 -6.03 -10.15 0.23
CA LEU A 30 -5.36 -9.00 0.83
C LEU A 30 -4.17 -9.40 1.70
N ALA A 31 -4.29 -10.49 2.46
CA ALA A 31 -3.21 -10.99 3.32
C ALA A 31 -2.02 -11.50 2.50
N VAL A 32 -2.25 -12.41 1.56
CA VAL A 32 -1.20 -13.00 0.71
C VAL A 32 -0.47 -11.91 -0.07
N PHE A 33 -1.21 -11.08 -0.80
CA PHE A 33 -0.61 -10.01 -1.58
C PHE A 33 0.03 -8.92 -0.70
N GLY A 34 -0.53 -8.67 0.49
CA GLY A 34 0.07 -7.77 1.47
C GLY A 34 1.45 -8.24 1.93
N ILE A 35 1.61 -9.53 2.26
CA ILE A 35 2.91 -10.13 2.62
C ILE A 35 3.91 -9.99 1.48
N LEU A 36 3.49 -10.30 0.25
CA LEU A 36 4.34 -10.13 -0.94
C LEU A 36 4.76 -8.67 -1.16
N GLY A 37 3.88 -7.72 -0.85
CA GLY A 37 4.18 -6.29 -0.87
C GLY A 37 5.25 -5.91 0.15
N VAL A 38 5.15 -6.41 1.39
CA VAL A 38 6.16 -6.20 2.44
C VAL A 38 7.52 -6.75 2.03
N LEU A 39 7.57 -7.99 1.51
CA LEU A 39 8.80 -8.62 1.03
C LEU A 39 9.45 -7.79 -0.08
N THR A 40 8.64 -7.38 -1.07
CA THR A 40 9.14 -6.56 -2.19
C THR A 40 9.68 -5.21 -1.68
N ARG A 41 8.96 -4.54 -0.77
CA ARG A 41 9.43 -3.29 -0.18
C ARG A 41 10.77 -3.47 0.53
N TYR A 42 10.92 -4.51 1.35
CA TYR A 42 12.17 -4.78 2.05
C TYR A 42 13.33 -5.06 1.08
N VAL A 43 13.09 -5.85 0.02
CA VAL A 43 14.09 -6.11 -1.02
C VAL A 43 14.52 -4.80 -1.71
N LEU A 44 13.57 -3.92 -2.05
CA LEU A 44 13.89 -2.62 -2.65
C LEU A 44 14.68 -1.72 -1.70
N GLN A 45 14.34 -1.69 -0.41
CA GLN A 45 15.12 -0.96 0.60
C GLN A 45 16.57 -1.48 0.66
N LYS A 46 16.81 -2.79 0.55
CA LYS A 46 18.16 -3.35 0.55
C LYS A 46 18.90 -3.11 -0.76
N LEU A 47 18.22 -3.26 -1.90
CA LEU A 47 18.78 -3.10 -3.24
C LEU A 47 19.23 -1.66 -3.49
N PHE A 48 18.38 -0.68 -3.15
CA PHE A 48 18.67 0.74 -3.35
C PHE A 48 19.36 1.38 -2.15
N GLY A 49 19.42 0.69 -1.02
CA GLY A 49 20.05 1.16 0.20
C GLY A 49 21.58 1.22 0.14
N PRO A 50 22.22 1.63 1.25
CA PRO A 50 23.66 1.91 1.28
C PRO A 50 24.58 0.74 0.94
N ARG A 51 24.10 -0.50 1.13
CA ARG A 51 24.94 -1.70 0.97
C ARG A 51 25.11 -2.16 -0.47
N VAL A 52 24.15 -1.89 -1.35
CA VAL A 52 24.13 -2.44 -2.72
C VAL A 52 24.28 -1.32 -3.74
N ALA A 53 23.25 -0.52 -3.98
CA ALA A 53 23.34 0.58 -4.95
C ALA A 53 23.90 1.89 -4.35
N GLY A 54 23.77 2.10 -3.04
CA GLY A 54 24.26 3.34 -2.40
C GLY A 54 23.45 4.60 -2.72
N LEU A 55 22.26 4.46 -3.33
CA LEU A 55 21.46 5.60 -3.82
C LEU A 55 20.57 6.21 -2.74
N THR A 56 20.07 5.39 -1.81
CA THR A 56 19.19 5.84 -0.72
C THR A 56 19.85 5.65 0.63
N ASN A 57 19.59 6.57 1.56
CA ASN A 57 20.15 6.51 2.91
C ASN A 57 19.21 7.18 3.92
N ASP A 58 19.46 6.92 5.20
CA ASP A 58 18.79 7.51 6.33
C ASP A 58 19.21 8.95 6.64
N LYS A 59 20.22 9.50 5.96
CA LYS A 59 20.76 10.85 6.24
C LYS A 59 20.56 11.84 5.09
N ASN A 60 19.90 11.43 4.01
CA ASN A 60 19.74 12.26 2.83
C ASN A 60 18.26 12.37 2.41
N ILE A 61 18.01 13.18 1.38
CA ILE A 61 16.69 13.41 0.82
C ILE A 61 16.08 12.16 0.16
N LEU A 62 16.92 11.22 -0.29
CA LEU A 62 16.52 9.98 -0.94
C LEU A 62 16.35 8.88 0.10
N TYR A 63 15.19 8.90 0.76
CA TYR A 63 14.87 7.96 1.82
C TYR A 63 14.70 6.51 1.32
N LEU A 64 14.90 5.53 2.20
CA LEU A 64 14.93 4.10 1.86
C LEU A 64 13.63 3.59 1.20
N ASP A 65 12.47 4.16 1.58
CA ASP A 65 11.15 3.82 1.01
C ASP A 65 10.83 4.57 -0.30
N LEU A 66 11.71 5.45 -0.79
CA LEU A 66 11.43 6.22 -1.99
C LEU A 66 11.30 5.31 -3.24
N PRO A 67 12.21 4.33 -3.49
CA PRO A 67 12.10 3.44 -4.64
C PRO A 67 10.84 2.57 -4.58
N SER A 68 10.46 2.08 -3.40
CA SER A 68 9.25 1.27 -3.24
C SER A 68 7.99 2.11 -3.47
N ASN A 69 7.96 3.37 -3.01
CA ASN A 69 6.89 4.31 -3.30
C ASN A 69 6.78 4.63 -4.79
N MET A 70 7.90 4.86 -5.49
CA MET A 70 7.92 5.09 -6.94
C MET A 70 7.43 3.88 -7.74
N VAL A 71 7.98 2.69 -7.47
CA VAL A 71 7.59 1.44 -8.15
C VAL A 71 6.12 1.11 -7.90
N GLY A 72 5.65 1.24 -6.66
CA GLY A 72 4.26 0.99 -6.32
C GLY A 72 3.29 1.98 -6.98
N SER A 73 3.63 3.26 -7.05
CA SER A 73 2.85 4.28 -7.78
C SER A 73 2.84 4.05 -9.29
N PHE A 74 3.98 3.67 -9.88
CA PHE A 74 4.06 3.32 -11.30
C PHE A 74 3.15 2.13 -11.64
N LEU A 75 3.23 1.05 -10.88
CA LEU A 75 2.40 -0.14 -11.08
C LEU A 75 0.92 0.13 -10.76
N MET A 76 0.62 1.10 -9.89
CA MET A 76 -0.76 1.55 -9.66
C MET A 76 -1.34 2.21 -10.93
N GLY A 77 -0.54 2.92 -11.70
CA GLY A 77 -0.95 3.42 -13.02
C GLY A 77 -1.29 2.29 -14.01
N TRP A 78 -0.47 1.23 -14.02
CA TRP A 78 -0.71 0.04 -14.85
C TRP A 78 -1.96 -0.74 -14.40
N TRP A 79 -1.92 -1.31 -13.20
CA TRP A 79 -2.92 -2.28 -12.74
C TRP A 79 -4.15 -1.62 -12.11
N GLY A 80 -3.97 -0.47 -11.45
CA GLY A 80 -5.03 0.25 -10.75
C GLY A 80 -5.83 1.21 -11.62
N ILE A 81 -5.27 1.65 -12.76
CA ILE A 81 -5.92 2.61 -13.65
C ILE A 81 -6.16 2.01 -15.04
N VAL A 82 -5.10 1.66 -15.79
CA VAL A 82 -5.26 1.27 -17.20
C VAL A 82 -5.85 -0.13 -17.37
N PHE A 83 -5.26 -1.15 -16.73
CA PHE A 83 -5.65 -2.56 -16.85
C PHE A 83 -6.65 -3.03 -15.79
N LYS A 84 -7.18 -2.12 -14.97
CA LYS A 84 -8.10 -2.47 -13.88
C LYS A 84 -9.32 -3.24 -14.36
N ALA A 85 -9.92 -2.81 -15.47
CA ALA A 85 -11.09 -3.47 -16.05
C ALA A 85 -10.77 -4.88 -16.55
N ASP A 86 -9.60 -5.08 -17.19
CA ASP A 86 -9.18 -6.39 -17.68
C ASP A 86 -8.92 -7.35 -16.52
N ILE A 87 -8.24 -6.89 -15.46
CA ILE A 87 -7.97 -7.71 -14.27
C ILE A 87 -9.27 -8.06 -13.53
N SER A 88 -10.17 -7.09 -13.37
CA SER A 88 -11.49 -7.29 -12.76
C SER A 88 -12.37 -8.24 -13.59
N SER A 89 -12.21 -8.25 -14.91
CA SER A 89 -12.90 -9.23 -15.78
C SER A 89 -12.48 -10.68 -15.51
N VAL A 90 -11.27 -10.90 -14.96
CA VAL A 90 -10.80 -12.22 -14.50
C VAL A 90 -11.30 -12.49 -13.09
N SER A 91 -11.02 -11.58 -12.15
CA SER A 91 -11.46 -11.67 -10.76
C SER A 91 -11.36 -10.32 -10.04
N ASP A 92 -12.47 -9.88 -9.44
CA ASP A 92 -12.50 -8.68 -8.59
C ASP A 92 -11.59 -8.82 -7.36
N TYR A 93 -11.49 -10.03 -6.80
CA TYR A 93 -10.61 -10.31 -5.65
C TYR A 93 -9.13 -10.20 -6.03
N LEU A 94 -8.77 -10.59 -7.25
CA LEU A 94 -7.42 -10.42 -7.77
C LEU A 94 -7.08 -8.95 -7.97
N ALA A 95 -8.00 -8.17 -8.55
CA ALA A 95 -7.81 -6.73 -8.73
C ALA A 95 -7.60 -6.03 -7.37
N ILE A 96 -8.42 -6.36 -6.36
CA ILE A 96 -8.28 -5.83 -4.99
C ILE A 96 -6.99 -6.33 -4.33
N GLY A 97 -6.63 -7.61 -4.49
CA GLY A 97 -5.39 -8.20 -3.97
C GLY A 97 -4.15 -7.49 -4.51
N LEU A 98 -4.06 -7.29 -5.83
CA LEU A 98 -2.94 -6.60 -6.47
C LEU A 98 -2.87 -5.13 -6.09
N THR A 99 -3.97 -4.40 -6.19
CA THR A 99 -3.96 -2.94 -5.99
C THR A 99 -3.95 -2.55 -4.51
N THR A 100 -4.84 -3.14 -3.70
CA THR A 100 -5.00 -2.78 -2.29
C THR A 100 -4.07 -3.60 -1.41
N GLY A 101 -3.91 -4.90 -1.66
CA GLY A 101 -2.96 -5.75 -0.92
C GLY A 101 -1.52 -5.42 -1.28
N TYR A 102 -1.08 -5.84 -2.47
CA TYR A 102 0.32 -5.79 -2.89
C TYR A 102 0.85 -4.37 -3.04
N LEU A 103 0.29 -3.56 -3.96
CA LEU A 103 0.78 -2.20 -4.20
C LEU A 103 0.58 -1.29 -2.99
N GLY A 104 -0.49 -1.53 -2.23
CA GLY A 104 -0.73 -0.85 -0.96
C GLY A 104 0.41 -1.07 0.03
N SER A 105 0.77 -2.34 0.28
CA SER A 105 1.82 -2.75 1.21
C SER A 105 3.25 -2.54 0.71
N LEU A 106 3.46 -2.52 -0.61
CA LEU A 106 4.73 -2.18 -1.24
C LEU A 106 5.13 -0.74 -0.92
N THR A 107 4.17 0.16 -0.93
CA THR A 107 4.39 1.57 -0.60
C THR A 107 4.18 1.83 0.89
N THR A 108 4.72 2.92 1.42
CA THR A 108 4.39 3.38 2.78
C THR A 108 4.46 4.89 2.89
N PHE A 109 3.40 5.46 3.45
CA PHE A 109 3.36 6.87 3.81
C PHE A 109 3.93 7.09 5.22
N SER A 110 3.63 6.19 6.16
CA SER A 110 4.13 6.31 7.53
C SER A 110 5.66 6.23 7.58
N GLY A 111 6.29 5.30 6.84
CA GLY A 111 7.75 5.21 6.74
C GLY A 111 8.39 6.47 6.16
N TRP A 112 7.80 7.02 5.10
CA TRP A 112 8.19 8.30 4.53
C TRP A 112 8.09 9.45 5.55
N ASN A 113 6.95 9.58 6.25
CA ASN A 113 6.74 10.63 7.26
C ASN A 113 7.72 10.49 8.44
N GLN A 114 7.92 9.27 8.94
CA GLN A 114 8.86 9.01 10.04
C GLN A 114 10.29 9.40 9.67
N LYS A 115 10.70 9.13 8.43
CA LYS A 115 12.01 9.56 7.95
C LYS A 115 12.19 11.07 8.00
N MET A 116 11.16 11.83 7.61
CA MET A 116 11.20 13.29 7.67
C MET A 116 11.29 13.79 9.11
N LEU A 117 10.66 13.09 10.06
CA LEU A 117 10.77 13.39 11.49
C LEU A 117 12.19 13.12 12.01
N ASP A 118 12.83 12.02 11.60
CA ASP A 118 14.21 11.73 11.96
C ASP A 118 15.16 12.84 11.47
N LEU A 119 15.00 13.29 10.21
CA LEU A 119 15.79 14.40 9.66
C LEU A 119 15.61 15.71 10.46
N ILE A 120 14.39 16.01 10.91
CA ILE A 120 14.15 17.18 11.78
C ILE A 120 14.84 17.03 13.13
N VAL A 121 14.77 15.84 13.75
CA VAL A 121 15.43 15.58 15.03
C VAL A 121 16.94 15.78 14.92
N ASP A 122 17.53 15.35 13.80
CA ASP A 122 18.96 15.49 13.51
C ASP A 122 19.36 16.93 13.08
N GLY A 123 18.43 17.90 13.10
CA GLY A 123 18.68 19.29 12.72
C GLY A 123 18.62 19.59 11.22
N HIS A 124 18.35 18.60 10.38
CA HIS A 124 18.32 18.72 8.91
C HIS A 124 16.93 19.11 8.38
N TRP A 125 16.33 20.19 8.91
CA TRP A 125 14.97 20.59 8.59
C TRP A 125 14.74 20.88 7.10
N VAL A 126 15.74 21.43 6.40
CA VAL A 126 15.66 21.67 4.95
C VAL A 126 15.50 20.35 4.20
N LEU A 127 16.26 19.31 4.59
CA LEU A 127 16.15 17.99 3.97
C LEU A 127 14.80 17.34 4.23
N ALA A 128 14.21 17.57 5.41
CA ALA A 128 12.86 17.09 5.72
C ALA A 128 11.79 17.73 4.81
N VAL A 129 11.84 19.06 4.63
CA VAL A 129 10.91 19.76 3.73
C VAL A 129 11.10 19.32 2.28
N LEU A 130 12.36 19.29 1.81
CA LEU A 130 12.65 18.85 0.45
C LEU A 130 12.31 17.37 0.23
N GLY A 131 12.43 16.52 1.25
CA GLY A 131 12.06 15.11 1.18
C GLY A 131 10.56 14.89 1.02
N PHE A 132 9.71 15.77 1.58
CA PHE A 132 8.28 15.76 1.27
C PHE A 132 7.99 16.20 -0.17
N LEU A 133 8.70 17.21 -0.68
CA LEU A 133 8.51 17.66 -2.07
C LEU A 133 8.96 16.58 -3.06
N VAL A 134 10.17 16.04 -2.89
CA VAL A 134 10.73 15.00 -3.75
C VAL A 134 9.89 13.73 -3.70
N GLY A 135 9.49 13.27 -2.50
CA GLY A 135 8.63 12.10 -2.36
C GLY A 135 7.28 12.27 -3.06
N LEU A 136 6.62 13.42 -2.91
CA LEU A 136 5.35 13.70 -3.58
C LEU A 136 5.51 13.77 -5.10
N PHE A 137 6.47 14.54 -5.61
CA PHE A 137 6.65 14.73 -7.05
C PHE A 137 7.09 13.46 -7.75
N LEU A 138 8.04 12.70 -7.18
CA LEU A 138 8.49 11.46 -7.81
C LEU A 138 7.39 10.40 -7.81
N ALA A 139 6.61 10.27 -6.73
CA ALA A 139 5.51 9.31 -6.71
C ALA A 139 4.36 9.74 -7.65
N ALA A 140 4.05 11.04 -7.72
CA ALA A 140 3.05 11.60 -8.65
C ALA A 140 3.49 11.47 -10.12
N TYR A 141 4.76 11.69 -10.44
CA TYR A 141 5.27 11.47 -11.78
C TYR A 141 5.32 9.98 -12.13
N SER A 142 5.68 9.12 -11.16
CA SER A 142 5.73 7.67 -11.37
C SER A 142 4.39 7.09 -11.81
N ILE A 143 3.27 7.53 -11.20
CA ILE A 143 1.94 7.06 -11.63
C ILE A 143 1.56 7.55 -13.03
N ILE A 144 1.89 8.81 -13.38
CA ILE A 144 1.67 9.35 -14.73
C ILE A 144 2.45 8.54 -15.76
N PHE A 145 3.73 8.33 -15.52
CA PHE A 145 4.59 7.51 -16.36
C PHE A 145 4.07 6.06 -16.48
N GLY A 146 3.54 5.51 -15.39
CA GLY A 146 2.85 4.22 -15.37
C GLY A 146 1.63 4.19 -16.31
N ILE A 147 0.77 5.21 -16.25
CA ILE A 147 -0.41 5.32 -17.12
C ILE A 147 0.00 5.42 -18.59
N GLU A 148 1.00 6.25 -18.91
CA GLU A 148 1.46 6.48 -20.29
C GLU A 148 2.05 5.21 -20.91
N THR A 149 2.96 4.55 -20.18
CA THR A 149 3.58 3.30 -20.64
C THR A 149 2.56 2.16 -20.75
N ALA A 150 1.59 2.08 -19.84
CA ALA A 150 0.51 1.10 -19.91
C ALA A 150 -0.42 1.32 -21.11
N LYS A 151 -0.76 2.57 -21.44
CA LYS A 151 -1.55 2.93 -22.63
C LYS A 151 -0.80 2.56 -23.91
N GLY A 152 0.50 2.86 -23.98
CA GLY A 152 1.37 2.48 -25.10
C GLY A 152 1.43 0.96 -25.28
N PHE A 153 1.54 0.21 -24.18
CA PHE A 153 1.52 -1.24 -24.21
C PHE A 153 0.17 -1.81 -24.68
N ARG A 154 -0.95 -1.29 -24.19
CA ARG A 154 -2.28 -1.69 -24.66
C ARG A 154 -2.44 -1.44 -26.16
N TRP A 155 -2.01 -0.27 -26.64
CA TRP A 155 -2.04 0.05 -28.06
C TRP A 155 -1.23 -0.96 -28.89
N LEU A 156 -0.03 -1.35 -28.43
CA LEU A 156 0.79 -2.36 -29.08
C LEU A 156 0.08 -3.73 -29.14
N LEU A 157 -0.57 -4.16 -28.05
CA LEU A 157 -1.34 -5.40 -28.02
C LEU A 157 -2.51 -5.37 -29.03
N THR A 158 -3.30 -4.29 -29.04
CA THR A 158 -4.42 -4.15 -29.99
C THR A 158 -3.92 -4.14 -31.44
N ARG A 159 -2.81 -3.45 -31.73
CA ARG A 159 -2.20 -3.43 -33.06
C ARG A 159 -1.71 -4.81 -33.49
N ARG A 160 -1.05 -5.56 -32.60
CA ARG A 160 -0.62 -6.94 -32.89
C ARG A 160 -1.82 -7.82 -33.24
N ASN A 161 -2.89 -7.75 -32.46
CA ASN A 161 -4.11 -8.53 -32.69
C ASN A 161 -4.79 -8.16 -34.03
N ALA A 162 -4.77 -6.88 -34.41
CA ALA A 162 -5.28 -6.42 -35.70
C ALA A 162 -4.42 -6.90 -36.89
N CYS A 163 -3.09 -6.91 -36.75
CA CYS A 163 -2.17 -7.38 -37.80
C CYS A 163 -2.16 -8.90 -37.97
N THR A 164 -2.47 -9.68 -36.92
CA THR A 164 -2.54 -11.15 -37.01
C THR A 164 -3.78 -11.70 -37.70
N GLY A 165 -4.66 -10.83 -38.25
CA GLY A 165 -5.74 -11.26 -39.15
C GLY A 165 -6.72 -12.28 -38.55
N SER A 166 -6.86 -12.36 -37.22
CA SER A 166 -7.84 -13.25 -36.60
C SER A 166 -9.24 -12.63 -36.73
N GLY A 167 -9.83 -12.78 -37.92
CA GLY A 167 -11.27 -12.66 -38.15
C GLY A 167 -12.08 -13.81 -37.53
N THR A 168 -11.45 -14.69 -36.77
CA THR A 168 -12.13 -15.58 -35.84
C THR A 168 -12.52 -14.77 -34.60
N PRO A 169 -13.81 -14.67 -34.23
CA PRO A 169 -14.16 -14.19 -32.91
C PRO A 169 -13.44 -15.14 -31.96
N SER A 170 -12.43 -14.64 -31.24
CA SER A 170 -11.72 -15.46 -30.27
C SER A 170 -12.79 -16.12 -29.43
N SER A 171 -12.87 -17.45 -29.46
CA SER A 171 -13.65 -18.21 -28.48
C SER A 171 -13.33 -17.54 -27.16
N SER A 172 -14.30 -16.81 -26.62
CA SER A 172 -14.14 -16.06 -25.39
C SER A 172 -14.08 -17.12 -24.32
N SER A 173 -12.91 -17.74 -24.19
CA SER A 173 -12.51 -18.50 -23.03
C SER A 173 -12.80 -17.53 -21.90
N ASN A 174 -13.90 -17.79 -21.22
CA ASN A 174 -14.41 -16.94 -20.16
C ASN A 174 -13.43 -17.16 -19.01
N TRP A 175 -12.32 -16.41 -19.03
CA TRP A 175 -11.27 -16.44 -18.00
C TRP A 175 -11.79 -15.97 -16.66
N ARG A 176 -12.99 -15.38 -16.65
CA ARG A 176 -13.73 -15.03 -15.48
C ARG A 176 -13.90 -16.26 -14.57
N VAL A 177 -13.48 -16.12 -13.33
CA VAL A 177 -13.63 -17.15 -12.31
C VAL A 177 -15.10 -17.16 -11.84
N ASP A 178 -16.03 -17.62 -12.68
CA ASP A 178 -17.47 -17.55 -12.39
C ASP A 178 -18.03 -18.83 -11.74
N SER A 179 -17.28 -19.93 -11.74
CA SER A 179 -17.74 -21.20 -11.17
C SER A 179 -17.41 -21.28 -9.68
N PHE A 180 -18.42 -21.63 -8.87
CA PHE A 180 -18.28 -21.88 -7.42
C PHE A 180 -17.10 -22.80 -7.10
N LYS A 181 -16.89 -23.86 -7.89
CA LYS A 181 -15.76 -24.80 -7.74
C LYS A 181 -14.41 -24.13 -7.96
N ARG A 182 -14.31 -23.21 -8.92
CA ARG A 182 -13.07 -22.45 -9.19
C ARG A 182 -12.78 -21.44 -8.08
N HIS A 183 -13.80 -20.76 -7.55
CA HIS A 183 -13.63 -19.89 -6.37
C HIS A 183 -13.13 -20.67 -5.16
N LEU A 184 -13.70 -21.86 -4.90
CA LEU A 184 -13.26 -22.72 -3.80
C LEU A 184 -11.82 -23.22 -4.00
N ALA A 185 -11.45 -23.59 -5.24
CA ALA A 185 -10.08 -23.99 -5.58
C ALA A 185 -9.08 -22.84 -5.38
N VAL A 186 -9.38 -21.64 -5.89
CA VAL A 186 -8.55 -20.43 -5.69
C VAL A 186 -8.42 -20.11 -4.21
N MET A 187 -9.52 -20.19 -3.45
CA MET A 187 -9.50 -20.01 -2.00
C MET A 187 -8.59 -21.04 -1.32
N GLY A 188 -8.70 -22.32 -1.68
CA GLY A 188 -7.85 -23.39 -1.15
C GLY A 188 -6.36 -23.16 -1.42
N VAL A 189 -6.02 -22.78 -2.66
CA VAL A 189 -4.63 -22.44 -3.03
C VAL A 189 -4.12 -21.25 -2.23
N LEU A 190 -4.93 -20.20 -2.05
CA LEU A 190 -4.50 -19.02 -1.30
C LEU A 190 -4.41 -19.27 0.21
N ILE A 191 -5.26 -20.12 0.78
CA ILE A 191 -5.15 -20.55 2.18
C ILE A 191 -3.86 -21.35 2.37
N LEU A 192 -3.55 -22.29 1.47
CA LEU A 192 -2.30 -23.04 1.48
C LEU A 192 -1.11 -22.08 1.40
N MET A 193 -1.13 -21.15 0.46
CA MET A 193 -0.08 -20.15 0.28
C MET A 193 0.09 -19.27 1.53
N LEU A 194 -1.01 -18.81 2.13
CA LEU A 194 -0.97 -18.00 3.35
C LEU A 194 -0.42 -18.80 4.54
N GLY A 195 -0.85 -20.06 4.69
CA GLY A 195 -0.35 -20.97 5.72
C GLY A 195 1.15 -21.24 5.56
N LEU A 196 1.63 -21.45 4.33
CA LEU A 196 3.05 -21.59 4.02
C LEU A 196 3.82 -20.30 4.32
N LEU A 197 3.32 -19.13 3.89
CA LEU A 197 3.94 -17.84 4.16
C LEU A 197 4.07 -17.58 5.66
N TRP A 198 3.00 -17.77 6.44
CA TRP A 198 3.05 -17.59 7.90
C TRP A 198 3.89 -18.66 8.59
N GLY A 199 3.86 -19.92 8.13
CA GLY A 199 4.69 -20.99 8.67
C GLY A 199 6.18 -20.70 8.50
N VAL A 200 6.60 -20.30 7.29
CA VAL A 200 7.99 -19.92 6.99
C VAL A 200 8.38 -18.66 7.77
N CYS A 201 7.55 -17.62 7.77
CA CYS A 201 7.83 -16.40 8.54
C CYS A 201 7.95 -16.70 10.04
N GLY A 202 7.09 -17.55 10.60
CA GLY A 202 7.14 -17.92 12.02
C GLY A 202 8.40 -18.72 12.37
N ALA A 203 8.79 -19.68 11.52
CA ALA A 203 10.00 -20.46 11.70
C ALA A 203 11.26 -19.58 11.65
N LEU A 204 11.40 -18.76 10.61
CA LEU A 204 12.55 -17.86 10.44
C LEU A 204 12.57 -16.74 11.49
N LEU A 205 11.40 -16.23 11.89
CA LEU A 205 11.32 -15.28 13.02
C LEU A 205 11.90 -15.90 14.28
N ARG A 206 11.51 -17.14 14.64
CA ARG A 206 12.00 -17.81 15.84
C ARG A 206 13.52 -18.00 15.80
N GLU A 207 14.04 -18.45 14.67
CA GLU A 207 15.48 -18.69 14.48
C GLU A 207 16.28 -17.38 14.55
N GLU A 208 15.89 -16.37 13.76
CA GLU A 208 16.61 -15.10 13.71
C GLU A 208 16.50 -14.29 15.00
N PHE A 209 15.37 -14.38 15.70
CA PHE A 209 15.22 -13.72 17.00
C PHE A 209 16.13 -14.35 18.06
N SER A 210 16.27 -15.68 18.04
CA SER A 210 17.17 -16.40 18.97
C SER A 210 18.66 -16.12 18.72
N SER A 211 19.03 -15.84 17.47
CA SER A 211 20.41 -15.51 17.08
C SER A 211 20.73 -14.01 17.19
N GLY A 212 19.74 -13.18 17.55
CA GLY A 212 19.90 -11.73 17.63
C GLY A 212 20.09 -11.05 16.27
N ASN A 213 19.72 -11.72 15.16
CA ASN A 213 19.91 -11.20 13.81
C ASN A 213 18.84 -10.16 13.44
N SER A 214 19.24 -9.20 12.61
CA SER A 214 18.38 -8.10 12.16
C SER A 214 17.24 -8.51 11.23
N GLY A 215 17.28 -9.69 10.59
CA GLY A 215 16.21 -10.14 9.69
C GLY A 215 14.97 -10.67 10.42
N ALA A 216 15.03 -10.90 11.74
CA ALA A 216 13.86 -11.13 12.58
C ALA A 216 12.79 -10.02 12.40
N GLN A 217 13.23 -8.79 12.13
CA GLN A 217 12.34 -7.66 11.84
C GLN A 217 11.50 -7.88 10.58
N LEU A 218 12.08 -8.45 9.51
CA LEU A 218 11.37 -8.75 8.27
C LEU A 218 10.32 -9.83 8.50
N TRP A 219 10.70 -10.92 9.15
CA TRP A 219 9.79 -12.05 9.35
C TRP A 219 8.63 -11.69 10.26
N LEU A 220 8.90 -10.91 11.32
CA LEU A 220 7.84 -10.31 12.14
C LEU A 220 6.95 -9.40 11.29
N ALA A 221 7.53 -8.55 10.44
CA ALA A 221 6.78 -7.66 9.57
C ALA A 221 5.84 -8.40 8.60
N CYS A 222 6.29 -9.50 8.01
CA CYS A 222 5.45 -10.36 7.17
C CYS A 222 4.33 -11.02 7.99
N PHE A 223 4.58 -11.40 9.24
CA PHE A 223 3.57 -11.97 10.11
C PHE A 223 2.48 -10.96 10.49
N VAL A 224 2.85 -9.74 10.86
CA VAL A 224 1.92 -8.68 11.33
C VAL A 224 1.44 -7.72 10.23
N GLY A 225 1.87 -7.91 8.99
CA GLY A 225 1.45 -7.11 7.83
C GLY A 225 -0.03 -7.22 7.48
N PRO A 226 -0.63 -8.43 7.42
CA PRO A 226 -2.03 -8.60 6.99
C PRO A 226 -3.07 -7.78 7.78
N PRO A 227 -3.02 -7.71 9.13
CA PRO A 227 -3.92 -6.84 9.89
C PRO A 227 -3.90 -5.37 9.44
N GLY A 228 -2.74 -4.83 9.08
CA GLY A 228 -2.62 -3.46 8.58
C GLY A 228 -3.37 -3.26 7.26
N VAL A 229 -3.23 -4.21 6.33
CA VAL A 229 -3.95 -4.19 5.04
C VAL A 229 -5.46 -4.29 5.24
N TRP A 230 -5.92 -5.16 6.14
CA TRP A 230 -7.35 -5.33 6.42
C TRP A 230 -7.98 -4.07 6.98
N ILE A 231 -7.31 -3.41 7.94
CA ILE A 231 -7.77 -2.14 8.49
C ILE A 231 -7.78 -1.06 7.40
N ARG A 232 -6.72 -0.93 6.60
CA ARG A 232 -6.70 0.03 5.49
C ARG A 232 -7.83 -0.20 4.49
N TRP A 233 -8.06 -1.44 4.09
CA TRP A 233 -9.17 -1.81 3.19
C TRP A 233 -10.53 -1.51 3.81
N PHE A 234 -10.70 -1.75 5.11
CA PHE A 234 -11.92 -1.38 5.83
C PHE A 234 -12.12 0.14 5.85
N LEU A 235 -11.08 0.91 6.16
CA LEU A 235 -11.11 2.38 6.19
C LEU A 235 -11.39 2.96 4.80
N ALA A 236 -10.89 2.36 3.72
CA ALA A 236 -11.14 2.80 2.35
C ALA A 236 -12.63 2.88 1.99
N ARG A 237 -13.52 2.19 2.73
CA ARG A 237 -14.98 2.32 2.57
C ARG A 237 -15.51 3.71 2.90
N LEU A 238 -14.75 4.53 3.63
CA LEU A 238 -15.07 5.91 3.96
C LEU A 238 -14.75 6.89 2.80
N ASN A 239 -13.92 6.47 1.83
CA ASN A 239 -13.59 7.29 0.66
C ASN A 239 -14.86 7.60 -0.14
N GLY A 240 -15.06 8.87 -0.51
CA GLY A 240 -16.22 9.32 -1.28
C GLY A 240 -17.53 9.46 -0.50
N ARG A 241 -17.57 9.16 0.82
CA ARG A 241 -18.78 9.35 1.64
C ARG A 241 -19.03 10.81 2.01
N GLY A 242 -17.95 11.57 2.21
CA GLY A 242 -18.02 12.90 2.81
C GLY A 242 -18.30 12.87 4.31
N LEU A 243 -18.36 14.04 4.92
CA LEU A 243 -18.59 14.25 6.35
C LEU A 243 -20.03 14.70 6.62
N GLY A 244 -20.62 14.16 7.70
CA GLY A 244 -21.98 14.48 8.14
C GLY A 244 -23.08 13.93 7.22
N ARG A 245 -24.35 14.13 7.62
CA ARG A 245 -25.52 13.63 6.85
C ARG A 245 -25.64 14.23 5.46
N ALA A 246 -25.19 15.47 5.28
CA ALA A 246 -25.18 16.16 3.99
C ALA A 246 -24.04 15.69 3.05
N GLY A 247 -23.05 14.95 3.59
CA GLY A 247 -21.88 14.51 2.83
C GLY A 247 -21.05 15.69 2.30
N SER A 248 -20.68 16.61 3.17
CA SER A 248 -19.73 17.68 2.83
C SER A 248 -18.35 17.07 2.54
N PHE A 249 -17.51 17.73 1.74
CA PHE A 249 -16.15 17.25 1.41
C PHE A 249 -16.08 15.81 0.83
N LYS A 250 -17.08 15.37 0.05
CA LYS A 250 -17.04 14.06 -0.65
C LYS A 250 -15.82 13.84 -1.54
N TRP A 251 -15.17 14.92 -1.97
CA TRP A 251 -13.94 14.87 -2.76
C TRP A 251 -12.73 14.39 -1.95
N VAL A 252 -12.77 14.42 -0.61
CA VAL A 252 -11.67 13.98 0.25
C VAL A 252 -11.75 12.46 0.46
N PRO A 253 -10.68 11.71 0.16
CA PRO A 253 -10.56 10.29 0.52
C PRO A 253 -10.29 10.10 2.02
N PHE A 254 -11.33 10.21 2.84
CA PHE A 254 -11.21 10.14 4.31
C PHE A 254 -10.65 8.82 4.84
N GLY A 255 -10.91 7.70 4.16
CA GLY A 255 -10.36 6.39 4.52
C GLY A 255 -8.85 6.33 4.36
N THR A 256 -8.34 6.76 3.19
CA THR A 256 -6.90 6.81 2.91
C THR A 256 -6.20 7.83 3.83
N LEU A 257 -6.82 8.99 4.04
CA LEU A 257 -6.32 10.01 4.98
C LEU A 257 -6.22 9.45 6.40
N ALA A 258 -7.28 8.84 6.91
CA ALA A 258 -7.30 8.25 8.26
C ALA A 258 -6.26 7.14 8.42
N ALA A 259 -6.11 6.28 7.41
CA ALA A 259 -5.12 5.21 7.42
C ALA A 259 -3.68 5.76 7.47
N ASN A 260 -3.36 6.74 6.63
CA ASN A 260 -2.03 7.36 6.57
C ASN A 260 -1.69 8.13 7.86
N VAL A 261 -2.61 8.97 8.35
CA VAL A 261 -2.40 9.78 9.56
C VAL A 261 -2.27 8.89 10.80
N SER A 262 -3.17 7.90 10.98
CA SER A 262 -3.13 7.00 12.13
C SER A 262 -1.86 6.15 12.14
N ALA A 263 -1.47 5.58 10.99
CA ALA A 263 -0.23 4.81 10.87
C ALA A 263 1.01 5.67 11.17
N ALA A 264 1.04 6.92 10.69
CA ALA A 264 2.14 7.85 10.97
C ALA A 264 2.24 8.20 12.46
N CYS A 265 1.11 8.42 13.15
CA CYS A 265 1.10 8.70 14.59
C CYS A 265 1.58 7.51 15.42
N ILE A 266 1.11 6.29 15.11
CA ILE A 266 1.54 5.08 15.81
C ILE A 266 3.01 4.78 15.49
N MET A 267 3.47 5.06 14.26
CA MET A 267 4.86 4.89 13.87
C MET A 267 5.78 5.81 14.68
N ALA A 268 5.40 7.08 14.81
CA ALA A 268 6.09 8.05 15.64
C ALA A 268 6.14 7.62 17.12
N ALA A 269 5.02 7.15 17.68
CA ALA A 269 4.96 6.65 19.05
C ALA A 269 5.90 5.45 19.27
N LEU A 270 5.93 4.48 18.35
CA LEU A 270 6.85 3.36 18.42
C LEU A 270 8.31 3.80 18.28
N SER A 271 8.62 4.78 17.42
CA SER A 271 9.97 5.34 17.32
C SER A 271 10.41 6.02 18.62
N THR A 272 9.50 6.69 19.33
CA THR A 272 9.78 7.26 20.66
C THR A 272 10.07 6.16 21.67
N VAL A 273 9.27 5.08 21.68
CA VAL A 273 9.49 3.92 22.56
C VAL A 273 10.84 3.26 22.30
N LYS A 274 11.21 3.07 21.02
CA LYS A 274 12.53 2.53 20.64
C LYS A 274 13.66 3.33 21.25
N LYS A 275 13.62 4.66 21.07
CA LYS A 275 14.63 5.57 21.63
C LYS A 275 14.64 5.60 23.16
N ALA A 276 13.48 5.53 23.80
CA ALA A 276 13.36 5.59 25.26
C ALA A 276 13.79 4.29 25.96
N VAL A 277 13.47 3.12 25.38
CA VAL A 277 13.79 1.81 25.96
C VAL A 277 15.22 1.40 25.63
N ASN A 278 15.70 1.73 24.42
CA ASN A 278 17.06 1.45 23.94
C ASN A 278 17.50 -0.01 24.19
N SER A 279 16.66 -0.97 23.79
CA SER A 279 16.98 -2.40 23.87
C SER A 279 16.76 -3.10 22.54
N GLN A 280 17.62 -4.08 22.24
CA GLN A 280 17.58 -4.83 20.98
C GLN A 280 16.23 -5.54 20.76
N THR A 281 15.64 -6.08 21.81
CA THR A 281 14.32 -6.73 21.77
C THR A 281 13.23 -5.74 21.40
N SER A 282 13.21 -4.57 22.05
CA SER A 282 12.25 -3.50 21.76
C SER A 282 12.42 -3.01 20.32
N ASP A 283 13.66 -2.79 19.88
CA ASP A 283 13.96 -2.37 18.51
C ASP A 283 13.51 -3.38 17.46
N THR A 284 13.74 -4.66 17.71
CA THR A 284 13.35 -5.72 16.78
C THR A 284 11.84 -5.81 16.64
N VAL A 285 11.12 -5.82 17.77
CA VAL A 285 9.66 -5.89 17.79
C VAL A 285 9.04 -4.64 17.17
N ALA A 286 9.48 -3.45 17.59
CA ALA A 286 8.97 -2.19 17.08
C ALA A 286 9.27 -2.02 15.59
N SER A 287 10.47 -2.36 15.12
CA SER A 287 10.82 -2.27 13.70
C SER A 287 10.01 -3.25 12.84
N GLY A 288 9.73 -4.46 13.35
CA GLY A 288 8.85 -5.41 12.67
C GLY A 288 7.39 -4.92 12.59
N ILE A 289 6.86 -4.28 13.64
CA ILE A 289 5.53 -3.66 13.61
C ILE A 289 5.49 -2.44 12.69
N GLN A 290 6.54 -1.61 12.71
CA GLN A 290 6.67 -0.43 11.85
C GLN A 290 6.72 -0.83 10.38
N LEU A 291 7.59 -1.79 10.03
CA LEU A 291 7.70 -2.31 8.67
C LEU A 291 6.41 -3.04 8.27
N GLY A 292 5.94 -4.00 9.05
CA GLY A 292 4.80 -4.84 8.70
C GLY A 292 3.46 -4.12 8.80
N PHE A 293 2.97 -3.98 10.03
CA PHE A 293 1.61 -3.51 10.30
C PHE A 293 1.40 -2.08 9.84
N LEU A 294 2.24 -1.13 10.29
CA LEU A 294 2.06 0.29 9.99
C LEU A 294 2.43 0.63 8.55
N GLY A 295 3.44 -0.05 8.02
CA GLY A 295 3.80 0.04 6.61
C GLY A 295 2.69 -0.48 5.68
N CYS A 296 1.93 -1.50 6.09
CA CYS A 296 0.77 -2.02 5.35
C CYS A 296 -0.52 -1.21 5.56
N LEU A 297 -0.67 -0.58 6.73
CA LEU A 297 -1.81 0.28 7.07
C LEU A 297 -1.77 1.60 6.30
N SER A 298 -0.59 2.17 6.07
CA SER A 298 -0.43 3.36 5.23
C SER A 298 -0.13 3.01 3.78
N THR A 299 -0.26 3.98 2.87
CA THR A 299 0.06 3.78 1.45
C THR A 299 0.33 5.09 0.72
N VAL A 300 1.29 5.06 -0.21
CA VAL A 300 1.54 6.15 -1.17
C VAL A 300 0.92 5.84 -2.53
N SER A 301 0.81 4.57 -2.94
CA SER A 301 0.23 4.21 -4.24
C SER A 301 -1.25 4.58 -4.35
N THR A 302 -2.07 4.30 -3.33
CA THR A 302 -3.48 4.73 -3.33
C THR A 302 -3.61 6.25 -3.20
N PHE A 303 -2.81 6.85 -2.31
CA PHE A 303 -2.77 8.31 -2.11
C PHE A 303 -2.43 9.06 -3.40
N THR A 304 -1.45 8.58 -4.17
CA THR A 304 -1.06 9.18 -5.46
C THR A 304 -2.08 8.93 -6.57
N ALA A 305 -2.77 7.78 -6.57
CA ALA A 305 -3.89 7.55 -7.48
C ALA A 305 -5.04 8.53 -7.24
N GLU A 306 -5.39 8.78 -5.98
CA GLU A 306 -6.41 9.77 -5.60
C GLU A 306 -5.95 11.19 -5.93
N PHE A 307 -4.69 11.51 -5.66
CA PHE A 307 -4.06 12.78 -6.04
C PHE A 307 -4.11 13.00 -7.57
N ASN A 308 -3.74 12.00 -8.38
CA ASN A 308 -3.78 12.10 -9.84
C ASN A 308 -5.23 12.29 -10.34
N ALA A 309 -6.17 11.51 -9.81
CA ALA A 309 -7.58 11.65 -10.17
C ALA A 309 -8.13 13.06 -9.86
N MET A 310 -7.68 13.68 -8.76
CA MET A 310 -8.04 15.07 -8.44
C MET A 310 -7.34 16.09 -9.36
N ARG A 311 -6.08 15.86 -9.74
CA ARG A 311 -5.36 16.73 -10.69
C ARG A 311 -5.99 16.75 -12.08
N GLU A 312 -6.54 15.62 -12.51
CA GLU A 312 -7.25 15.48 -13.79
C GLU A 312 -8.72 15.95 -13.71
N SER A 313 -9.22 16.32 -12.52
CA SER A 313 -10.58 16.82 -12.34
C SER A 313 -10.73 18.31 -12.67
N GLU A 314 -11.97 18.80 -12.78
CA GLU A 314 -12.28 20.23 -12.97
C GLU A 314 -11.65 21.16 -11.91
N ARG A 315 -11.31 20.64 -10.73
CA ARG A 315 -10.79 21.42 -9.60
C ARG A 315 -9.44 20.87 -9.14
N PRO A 316 -8.36 21.07 -9.91
CA PRO A 316 -7.04 20.46 -9.66
C PRO A 316 -6.42 20.89 -8.32
N TRP A 317 -6.77 22.07 -7.80
CA TRP A 317 -6.29 22.55 -6.49
C TRP A 317 -6.61 21.58 -5.34
N ARG A 318 -7.68 20.78 -5.48
CA ARG A 318 -8.08 19.77 -4.47
C ARG A 318 -7.00 18.73 -4.24
N ALA A 319 -6.24 18.38 -5.27
CA ALA A 319 -5.14 17.42 -5.14
C ALA A 319 -4.06 17.95 -4.19
N TYR A 320 -3.64 19.20 -4.39
CA TYR A 320 -2.63 19.85 -3.55
C TYR A 320 -3.13 20.11 -2.13
N ALA A 321 -4.39 20.53 -1.98
CA ALA A 321 -5.01 20.67 -0.67
C ALA A 321 -5.05 19.33 0.08
N TYR A 322 -5.46 18.24 -0.58
CA TYR A 322 -5.47 16.90 0.02
C TYR A 322 -4.07 16.43 0.45
N ALA A 323 -3.08 16.60 -0.42
CA ALA A 323 -1.70 16.24 -0.13
C ALA A 323 -1.15 17.04 1.05
N LEU A 324 -1.36 18.37 1.05
CA LEU A 324 -0.91 19.26 2.11
C LEU A 324 -1.57 18.91 3.44
N ILE A 325 -2.89 18.67 3.46
CA ILE A 325 -3.62 18.28 4.68
C ILE A 325 -3.05 16.97 5.25
N THR A 326 -2.82 15.96 4.41
CA THR A 326 -2.34 14.66 4.84
C THR A 326 -0.90 14.75 5.38
N ILE A 327 -0.03 15.50 4.71
CA ILE A 327 1.36 15.73 5.14
C ILE A 327 1.41 16.57 6.43
N CYS A 328 0.77 17.74 6.45
CA CYS A 328 0.84 18.66 7.59
C CYS A 328 0.25 18.05 8.88
N ILE A 329 -0.88 17.34 8.80
CA ILE A 329 -1.46 16.69 9.98
C ILE A 329 -0.55 15.57 10.48
N SER A 330 -0.09 14.69 9.60
CA SER A 330 0.77 13.56 9.98
C SER A 330 2.09 14.03 10.56
N PHE A 331 2.69 15.04 9.95
CA PHE A 331 3.98 15.58 10.36
C PHE A 331 3.87 16.40 11.65
N GLY A 332 2.86 17.28 11.75
CA GLY A 332 2.62 18.08 12.96
C GLY A 332 2.37 17.20 14.19
N LEU A 333 1.52 16.17 14.06
CA LEU A 333 1.31 15.20 15.13
C LEU A 333 2.58 14.38 15.41
N GLY A 334 3.32 14.00 14.37
CA GLY A 334 4.60 13.33 14.50
C GLY A 334 5.64 14.13 15.28
N ILE A 335 5.72 15.45 15.08
CA ILE A 335 6.60 16.34 15.86
C ILE A 335 6.22 16.28 17.34
N LEU A 336 4.92 16.35 17.66
CA LEU A 336 4.45 16.31 19.04
C LEU A 336 4.70 14.95 19.71
N ILE A 337 4.54 13.85 18.97
CA ILE A 337 4.63 12.48 19.49
C ILE A 337 6.08 11.96 19.56
N TYR A 338 6.95 12.40 18.65
CA TYR A 338 8.32 11.90 18.50
C TYR A 338 9.37 12.98 18.71
N SER A 339 9.38 14.04 17.90
CA SER A 339 10.46 15.03 17.95
C SER A 339 10.55 15.76 19.30
N VAL A 340 9.42 16.20 19.84
CA VAL A 340 9.35 16.90 21.14
C VAL A 340 9.85 16.01 22.29
N PRO A 341 9.39 14.75 22.46
CA PRO A 341 9.96 13.85 23.45
C PRO A 341 11.45 13.61 23.27
N VAL A 342 11.93 13.40 22.05
CA VAL A 342 13.36 13.16 21.79
C VAL A 342 14.20 14.38 22.19
N TRP A 343 13.77 15.60 21.85
CA TRP A 343 14.47 16.82 22.24
C TRP A 343 14.42 17.09 23.74
N THR A 344 13.27 16.94 24.37
CA THR A 344 13.07 17.31 25.79
C THR A 344 13.62 16.28 26.77
N LYS A 345 13.65 15.01 26.40
CA LYS A 345 14.18 13.92 27.24
C LYS A 345 15.62 13.53 26.88
N GLY A 346 16.17 14.10 25.80
CA GLY A 346 17.53 13.82 25.36
C GLY A 346 17.72 12.37 24.90
N TYR A 347 16.73 11.78 24.23
CA TYR A 347 16.85 10.44 23.65
C TYR A 347 17.70 10.42 22.36
N GLY A 348 18.61 11.38 22.21
CA GLY A 348 19.42 11.65 21.01
C GLY A 348 20.76 10.95 21.05
#